data_AF-A0A0N5B7M3-F1
#
_entry.id   AF-A0A0N5B7M3-F1
#
_cell.length_a   1.000
_cell.length_b   1.000
_cell.length_c   1.000
_cell.angle_alpha   90.00
_cell.angle_beta   90.00
_cell.angle_gamma   90.00
#
_symmetry.space_group_name_H-M   'P 1'
#
loop_
_entity.id
_entity.type
_entity.pdbx_description
1 polymer ?
#
loop_
_entity_poly.entity_id
_entity_poly.type
_entity_poly.pdbx_seq_one_letter_code
_entity_poly.pdbx_strand_id
1 'polypeptide(L)'
;MAMQYPYLGKESLEEKEKEKLGTEVVKKLTNNYIGDHRTVYMDSFFSDFDLSQYLLQNKMYSVGTCNSNRRFIPTTFKKNSRKRDIGAVYVYHDQMTLVNFKEKKNRNAVNVISTKHIGLQKEEVLPNIVKNYRKYMGGVDRFDQLCGNYTVQRCS
;
A
#
# COMPACT_ATOMS: atom_id res chain seq x y z
N MET A 1 -25.41 -4.27 4.07
CA MET A 1 -25.55 -3.17 3.08
C MET A 1 -24.14 -2.78 2.63
N ALA A 2 -23.90 -2.66 1.32
CA ALA A 2 -22.65 -2.10 0.82
C ALA A 2 -22.68 -0.59 1.06
N MET A 3 -21.71 -0.08 1.83
CA MET A 3 -21.60 1.32 2.18
C MET A 3 -20.76 2.02 1.09
N GLN A 4 -21.31 3.07 0.45
CA GLN A 4 -20.63 3.82 -0.60
C GLN A 4 -20.05 5.12 -0.04
N TYR A 5 -18.80 5.42 -0.36
CA TYR A 5 -18.09 6.62 0.10
C TYR A 5 -17.56 7.40 -1.11
N PRO A 6 -18.38 8.28 -1.74
CA PRO A 6 -17.93 9.09 -2.85
C PRO A 6 -16.92 10.15 -2.39
N TYR A 7 -15.88 10.38 -3.19
CA TYR A 7 -14.97 11.51 -2.99
C TYR A 7 -15.61 12.79 -3.54
N LEU A 8 -15.86 13.77 -2.69
CA LEU A 8 -16.61 14.99 -3.02
C LEU A 8 -15.72 16.19 -3.42
N GLY A 9 -14.40 16.07 -3.36
CA GLY A 9 -13.46 17.11 -3.77
C GLY A 9 -13.32 18.31 -2.83
N LYS A 10 -14.21 18.45 -1.83
CA LYS A 10 -14.13 19.47 -0.78
C LYS A 10 -14.71 18.92 0.52
N GLU A 11 -14.03 19.21 1.62
CA GLU A 11 -14.52 18.88 2.96
C GLU A 11 -15.25 20.08 3.58
N SER A 12 -16.22 19.82 4.46
CA SER A 12 -16.81 20.84 5.32
C SER A 12 -15.72 21.45 6.21
N LEU A 13 -15.75 22.77 6.37
CA LEU A 13 -14.67 23.61 6.94
C LEU A 13 -14.37 23.38 8.44
N GLU A 14 -15.02 22.44 9.11
CA GLU A 14 -15.06 22.37 10.58
C GLU A 14 -14.00 21.47 11.25
N GLU A 15 -13.20 20.70 10.52
CA GLU A 15 -12.35 19.68 11.15
C GLU A 15 -10.85 20.02 11.03
N LYS A 16 -10.35 20.76 12.03
CA LYS A 16 -8.97 21.31 12.08
C LYS A 16 -7.87 20.33 12.50
N GLU A 17 -8.18 19.07 12.76
CA GLU A 17 -7.19 18.02 13.08
C GLU A 17 -7.43 16.73 12.30
N LYS A 18 -7.58 16.84 10.98
CA LYS A 18 -7.88 15.67 10.17
C LYS A 18 -6.65 14.82 9.84
N GLU A 19 -6.82 13.53 10.09
CA GLU A 19 -5.98 12.47 9.57
C GLU A 19 -5.86 12.57 8.04
N LYS A 20 -4.78 12.07 7.44
CA LYS A 20 -4.61 12.13 5.98
C LYS A 20 -5.80 11.44 5.28
N LEU A 21 -6.35 12.06 4.24
CA LEU A 21 -7.48 11.53 3.47
C LEU A 21 -7.36 10.04 3.12
N GLY A 22 -6.18 9.62 2.61
CA GLY A 22 -5.94 8.23 2.26
C GLY A 22 -6.08 7.27 3.46
N THR A 23 -5.65 7.71 4.64
CA THR A 23 -5.75 6.93 5.88
C THR A 23 -7.21 6.83 6.33
N GLU A 24 -7.95 7.94 6.33
CA GLU A 24 -9.37 7.96 6.69
C GLU A 24 -10.20 7.03 5.78
N VAL A 25 -9.97 7.09 4.47
CA VAL A 25 -10.66 6.24 3.48
C VAL A 25 -10.39 4.77 3.77
N VAL A 26 -9.14 4.38 4.00
CA VAL A 26 -8.81 2.97 4.29
C VAL A 26 -9.50 2.50 5.58
N LYS A 27 -9.47 3.30 6.65
CA LYS A 27 -10.15 2.96 7.90
C LYS A 27 -11.66 2.75 7.69
N LYS A 28 -12.32 3.67 6.97
CA LYS A 28 -13.75 3.55 6.64
C LYS A 28 -14.07 2.29 5.84
N LEU A 29 -13.27 1.99 4.80
CA LEU A 29 -13.47 0.81 3.95
C LEU A 29 -13.18 -0.51 4.66
N THR A 30 -12.29 -0.50 5.64
CA THR A 30 -11.86 -1.70 6.37
C THR A 30 -12.63 -1.97 7.66
N ASN A 31 -13.47 -1.03 8.11
CA ASN A 31 -14.15 -1.09 9.41
C ASN A 31 -14.92 -2.40 9.67
N ASN A 32 -15.59 -2.93 8.64
CA ASN A 32 -16.38 -4.17 8.76
C ASN A 32 -15.53 -5.45 8.77
N TYR A 33 -14.21 -5.33 8.62
CA TYR A 33 -13.27 -6.46 8.55
C TYR A 33 -12.24 -6.44 9.70
N ILE A 34 -12.44 -5.57 10.70
CA ILE A 34 -11.62 -5.54 11.91
C ILE A 34 -11.74 -6.91 12.60
N GLY A 35 -10.61 -7.51 12.96
CA GLY A 35 -10.59 -8.84 13.57
C GLY A 35 -10.49 -10.02 12.59
N ASP A 36 -10.69 -9.81 11.29
CA ASP A 36 -10.76 -10.92 10.31
C ASP A 36 -9.40 -11.49 9.91
N HIS A 37 -8.27 -10.90 10.34
CA HIS A 37 -6.92 -11.31 9.94
C HIS A 37 -6.67 -11.26 8.42
N ARG A 38 -7.49 -10.48 7.69
CA ARG A 38 -7.33 -10.25 6.24
C ARG A 38 -6.15 -9.33 5.95
N THR A 39 -5.69 -9.37 4.70
CA THR A 39 -4.64 -8.49 4.19
C THR A 39 -5.21 -7.44 3.26
N VAL A 40 -4.94 -6.17 3.54
CA VAL A 40 -5.27 -5.03 2.70
C VAL A 40 -4.09 -4.73 1.78
N TYR A 41 -4.31 -4.80 0.47
CA TYR A 41 -3.34 -4.42 -0.55
C TYR A 41 -3.63 -2.99 -1.02
N MET A 42 -2.64 -2.11 -0.93
CA MET A 42 -2.84 -0.67 -1.10
C MET A 42 -1.82 -0.05 -2.05
N ASP A 43 -2.24 0.93 -2.84
CA ASP A 43 -1.33 1.78 -3.61
C ASP A 43 -0.57 2.78 -2.70
N SER A 44 0.44 3.42 -3.27
CA SER A 44 1.34 4.39 -2.64
C SER A 44 0.68 5.65 -2.08
N PHE A 45 -0.48 6.04 -2.61
CA PHE A 45 -1.26 7.16 -2.08
C PHE A 45 -1.79 6.85 -0.67
N PHE A 46 -2.30 5.63 -0.47
CA PHE A 46 -2.92 5.18 0.77
C PHE A 46 -1.90 4.63 1.78
N SER A 47 -0.78 4.10 1.30
CA SER A 47 0.22 3.45 2.15
C SER A 47 0.98 4.46 3.01
N ASP A 48 0.87 4.29 4.33
CA ASP A 48 1.56 5.08 5.35
C ASP A 48 1.96 4.17 6.53
N PHE A 49 2.91 4.65 7.34
CA PHE A 49 3.46 3.86 8.45
C PHE A 49 2.42 3.72 9.57
N ASP A 50 1.84 4.86 10.01
CA ASP A 50 0.87 4.91 11.10
C ASP A 50 -0.40 4.10 10.76
N LEU A 51 -0.85 4.17 9.50
CA LEU A 51 -1.97 3.37 9.01
C LEU A 51 -1.68 1.86 9.09
N SER A 52 -0.46 1.46 8.76
CA SER A 52 -0.08 0.04 8.80
C SER A 52 -0.06 -0.48 10.24
N GLN A 53 0.41 0.32 11.19
CA GLN A 53 0.33 -0.01 12.62
C GLN A 53 -1.13 -0.08 13.10
N TYR A 54 -1.97 0.88 12.72
CA TYR A 54 -3.39 0.87 13.04
C TYR A 54 -4.09 -0.41 12.56
N LEU A 55 -3.86 -0.81 11.30
CA LEU A 55 -4.45 -2.04 10.76
C LEU A 55 -3.97 -3.27 11.53
N LEU A 56 -2.68 -3.31 11.88
CA LEU A 56 -2.11 -4.41 12.65
C LEU A 56 -2.72 -4.53 14.06
N GLN A 57 -2.89 -3.41 14.77
CA GLN A 57 -3.55 -3.36 16.07
C GLN A 57 -5.01 -3.85 15.99
N ASN A 58 -5.67 -3.62 14.85
CA ASN A 58 -7.02 -4.09 14.57
C ASN A 58 -7.07 -5.50 13.95
N LYS A 59 -6.00 -6.30 14.13
CA LYS A 59 -5.88 -7.69 13.65
C LYS A 59 -6.08 -7.80 12.13
N MET A 60 -5.53 -6.86 11.38
CA MET A 60 -5.49 -6.89 9.92
C MET A 60 -4.05 -6.67 9.44
N TYR A 61 -3.72 -7.20 8.27
CA TYR A 61 -2.40 -7.00 7.68
C TYR A 61 -2.46 -5.98 6.55
N SER A 62 -1.35 -5.31 6.28
CA SER A 62 -1.19 -4.39 5.17
C SER A 62 -0.01 -4.80 4.30
N VAL A 63 -0.16 -4.58 2.99
CA VAL A 63 0.93 -4.66 2.00
C VAL A 63 0.72 -3.54 1.00
N GLY A 64 1.71 -2.68 0.79
CA GLY A 64 1.54 -1.58 -0.15
C GLY A 64 2.85 -1.01 -0.65
N THR A 65 2.83 -0.40 -1.84
CA THR A 65 3.98 0.37 -2.31
C THR A 65 4.08 1.68 -1.55
N CYS A 66 5.28 2.25 -1.46
CA CYS A 66 5.48 3.52 -0.77
C CYS A 66 6.22 4.50 -1.67
N ASN A 67 5.73 5.73 -1.73
CA ASN A 67 6.47 6.81 -2.37
C ASN A 67 7.78 7.05 -1.61
N SER A 68 8.90 7.12 -2.34
CA SER A 68 10.24 7.38 -1.78
C SER A 68 10.31 8.68 -0.96
N ASN A 69 9.41 9.62 -1.19
CA ASN A 69 9.37 10.90 -0.46
C ASN A 69 8.77 10.78 0.95
N ARG A 70 8.13 9.65 1.31
CA ARG A 70 7.56 9.46 2.66
C ARG A 70 8.64 9.59 3.74
N ARG A 71 8.26 10.15 4.90
CA ARG A 71 9.21 10.49 5.98
C ARG A 71 9.88 9.26 6.60
N PHE A 72 9.13 8.16 6.76
CA PHE A 72 9.62 6.91 7.34
C PHE A 72 10.56 6.11 6.42
N ILE A 73 10.68 6.47 5.14
CA ILE A 73 11.59 5.79 4.21
C ILE A 73 13.03 6.23 4.52
N PRO A 74 13.97 5.29 4.78
CA PRO A 74 15.36 5.61 5.03
C PRO A 74 15.96 6.48 3.91
N THR A 75 16.77 7.47 4.29
CA THR A 75 17.41 8.39 3.32
C THR A 75 18.33 7.66 2.35
N THR A 76 18.90 6.52 2.76
CA THR A 76 19.69 5.60 1.93
C THR A 76 18.89 5.00 0.76
N PHE A 77 17.56 4.86 0.89
CA PHE A 77 16.70 4.39 -0.19
C PHE A 77 16.27 5.51 -1.16
N LYS A 78 16.34 6.76 -0.71
CA LYS A 78 16.03 7.95 -1.52
C LYS A 78 17.19 8.33 -2.43
N LYS A 79 18.41 8.35 -1.88
CA LYS A 79 19.62 8.68 -2.63
C LYS A 79 19.96 7.55 -3.60
N ASN A 80 20.31 7.89 -4.85
CA ASN A 80 20.92 6.96 -5.80
C ASN A 80 20.09 5.68 -6.13
N SER A 81 18.75 5.72 -6.06
CA SER A 81 17.93 4.52 -6.35
C SER A 81 18.20 3.93 -7.75
N ARG A 82 18.56 4.78 -8.74
CA ARG A 82 19.00 4.36 -10.08
C ARG A 82 20.39 3.76 -10.13
N LYS A 83 21.29 4.08 -9.19
CA LYS A 83 22.67 3.56 -9.17
C LYS A 83 22.82 2.29 -8.34
N ARG A 84 21.80 1.87 -7.60
CA ARG A 84 21.84 0.59 -6.88
C ARG A 84 21.95 -0.59 -7.84
N ASP A 85 22.62 -1.65 -7.40
CA ASP A 85 22.54 -2.96 -8.03
C ASP A 85 21.15 -3.57 -7.95
N ILE A 86 20.94 -4.58 -8.81
CA ILE A 86 19.73 -5.40 -8.81
C ILE A 86 19.70 -6.20 -7.51
N GLY A 87 18.53 -6.28 -6.88
CA GLY A 87 18.37 -7.02 -5.63
C GLY A 87 17.37 -6.38 -4.67
N ALA A 88 17.29 -6.93 -3.47
CA ALA A 88 16.40 -6.49 -2.41
C ALA A 88 17.21 -6.10 -1.17
N VAL A 89 16.86 -4.97 -0.57
CA VAL A 89 17.33 -4.57 0.76
C VAL A 89 16.15 -4.51 1.69
N TYR A 90 16.24 -5.17 2.84
CA TYR A 90 15.18 -5.23 3.84
C TYR A 90 15.51 -4.32 5.02
N VAL A 91 14.50 -3.64 5.53
CA VAL A 91 14.54 -2.89 6.78
C VAL A 91 13.41 -3.37 7.64
N TYR A 92 13.74 -3.73 8.88
CA TYR A 92 12.80 -4.23 9.87
C TYR A 92 12.64 -3.16 10.95
N HIS A 93 11.39 -2.86 11.30
CA HIS A 93 11.06 -1.97 12.40
C HIS A 93 9.80 -2.52 13.07
N ASP A 94 9.89 -2.84 14.36
CA ASP A 94 8.82 -3.51 15.11
C ASP A 94 8.28 -4.76 14.37
N GLN A 95 6.95 -4.79 14.15
CA GLN A 95 6.23 -5.82 13.42
C GLN A 95 6.01 -5.46 11.94
N MET A 96 6.95 -4.70 11.36
CA MET A 96 6.87 -4.23 9.98
C MET A 96 8.17 -4.48 9.23
N THR A 97 8.01 -4.80 7.95
CA THR A 97 9.10 -5.00 7.00
C THR A 97 8.93 -4.05 5.83
N LEU A 98 9.95 -3.25 5.57
CA LEU A 98 10.10 -2.46 4.35
C LEU A 98 11.11 -3.16 3.45
N VAL A 99 10.70 -3.52 2.24
CA VAL A 99 11.62 -3.99 1.20
C VAL A 99 11.82 -2.89 0.18
N ASN A 100 13.08 -2.66 -0.17
CA ASN A 100 13.43 -1.83 -1.30
C ASN A 100 14.07 -2.68 -2.40
N PHE A 101 13.29 -2.95 -3.43
CA PHE A 101 13.59 -3.92 -4.46
C PHE A 101 13.88 -3.25 -5.80
N LYS A 102 14.96 -3.66 -6.45
CA LYS A 102 15.32 -3.22 -7.79
C LYS A 102 15.45 -4.42 -8.71
N GLU A 103 14.56 -4.48 -9.70
CA GLU A 103 14.47 -5.61 -10.64
C GLU A 103 15.41 -5.45 -11.85
N LYS A 104 15.67 -4.22 -12.30
CA LYS A 104 16.45 -3.93 -13.52
C LYS A 104 17.37 -2.72 -13.31
N LYS A 105 18.57 -2.74 -13.91
CA LYS A 105 19.57 -1.65 -13.80
C LYS A 105 18.99 -0.26 -14.13
N ASN A 106 18.19 -0.17 -15.20
CA ASN A 106 17.64 1.10 -15.71
C ASN A 106 16.28 1.49 -15.12
N ARG A 107 15.83 0.84 -14.04
CA ARG A 107 14.59 1.20 -13.33
C ARG A 107 14.90 1.72 -11.94
N ASN A 108 14.03 2.58 -11.44
CA ASN A 108 14.07 2.98 -10.04
C ASN A 108 13.75 1.77 -9.15
N ALA A 109 14.36 1.71 -7.98
CA ALA A 109 13.95 0.75 -6.96
C ALA A 109 12.55 1.10 -6.44
N VAL A 110 11.76 0.07 -6.11
CA VAL A 110 10.42 0.18 -5.56
C VAL A 110 10.48 -0.08 -4.07
N ASN A 111 9.78 0.73 -3.27
CA ASN A 111 9.61 0.48 -1.84
C ASN A 111 8.26 -0.22 -1.63
N VAL A 112 8.25 -1.33 -0.89
CA VAL A 112 7.03 -2.03 -0.49
C VAL A 112 7.08 -2.26 1.01
N ILE A 113 6.06 -1.81 1.72
CA ILE A 113 5.91 -2.00 3.16
C ILE A 113 4.92 -3.14 3.43
N SER A 114 5.16 -3.90 4.49
CA SER A 114 4.27 -4.98 4.91
C SER A 114 4.28 -5.24 6.40
N THR A 115 3.10 -5.46 6.98
CA THR A 115 2.91 -6.04 8.33
C THR A 115 2.63 -7.55 8.28
N LYS A 116 2.41 -8.11 7.09
CA LYS A 116 2.16 -9.55 6.88
C LYS A 116 3.45 -10.37 6.91
N HIS A 117 4.52 -9.80 6.38
CA HIS A 117 5.78 -10.48 6.12
C HIS A 117 6.85 -10.04 7.12
N ILE A 118 6.72 -10.49 8.37
CA ILE A 118 7.61 -10.09 9.47
C ILE A 118 8.87 -10.97 9.47
N GLY A 119 10.01 -10.37 9.79
CA GLY A 119 11.26 -11.09 10.04
C GLY A 119 12.04 -11.47 8.78
N LEU A 120 13.10 -12.25 9.00
CA LEU A 120 14.08 -12.59 7.98
C LEU A 120 13.40 -13.23 6.76
N GLN A 121 13.48 -12.56 5.62
CA GLN A 121 12.95 -13.08 4.36
C GLN A 121 14.02 -13.94 3.71
N LYS A 122 13.61 -15.08 3.12
CA LYS A 122 14.53 -15.87 2.29
C LYS A 122 15.06 -15.03 1.14
N GLU A 123 16.33 -15.21 0.81
CA GLU A 123 16.93 -14.61 -0.38
C GLU A 123 16.32 -15.25 -1.62
N GLU A 124 15.34 -14.57 -2.20
CA GLU A 124 14.72 -14.91 -3.47
C GLU A 124 14.99 -13.79 -4.48
N VAL A 125 15.15 -14.17 -5.76
CA VAL A 125 15.34 -13.20 -6.86
C VAL A 125 14.19 -12.18 -6.90
N LEU A 126 12.97 -12.63 -6.60
CA LEU A 126 11.81 -11.78 -6.42
C LEU A 126 11.30 -11.92 -4.98
N PRO A 127 11.43 -10.88 -4.14
CA PRO A 127 10.95 -10.92 -2.77
C PRO A 127 9.48 -11.34 -2.66
N ASN A 128 9.17 -12.24 -1.72
CA ASN A 128 7.80 -12.70 -1.47
C ASN A 128 6.81 -11.56 -1.21
N ILE A 129 7.25 -10.48 -0.54
CA ILE A 129 6.47 -9.26 -0.35
C ILE A 129 6.05 -8.64 -1.68
N VAL A 130 7.01 -8.49 -2.61
CA VAL A 130 6.78 -7.91 -3.94
C VAL A 130 5.91 -8.84 -4.78
N LYS A 131 6.16 -10.16 -4.70
CA LYS A 131 5.35 -11.18 -5.38
C LYS A 131 3.89 -11.13 -4.96
N ASN A 132 3.63 -11.05 -3.66
CA ASN A 132 2.26 -10.96 -3.13
C ASN A 132 1.60 -9.63 -3.50
N TYR A 133 2.33 -8.51 -3.41
CA TYR A 133 1.80 -7.22 -3.85
C TYR A 133 1.35 -7.26 -5.33
N ARG A 134 2.22 -7.74 -6.23
CA ARG A 134 1.92 -7.88 -7.67
C ARG A 134 0.70 -8.76 -7.93
N LYS A 135 0.52 -9.82 -7.14
CA LYS A 135 -0.59 -10.77 -7.31
C LYS A 135 -1.94 -10.18 -6.93
N TYR A 136 -2.01 -9.40 -5.85
CA TYR A 136 -3.29 -9.00 -5.24
C TYR A 136 -3.67 -7.52 -5.47
N MET A 137 -2.73 -6.63 -5.81
CA MET A 137 -3.02 -5.21 -5.99
C MET A 137 -4.01 -4.93 -7.15
N GLY A 138 -3.99 -5.73 -8.22
CA GLY A 138 -4.82 -5.51 -9.40
C GLY A 138 -6.32 -5.82 -9.24
N GLY A 139 -6.81 -6.08 -8.03
CA GLY A 139 -8.21 -6.45 -7.79
C GLY A 139 -9.20 -5.34 -8.18
N VAL A 140 -8.91 -4.09 -7.79
CA VAL A 140 -9.76 -2.93 -8.11
C VAL A 140 -9.70 -2.61 -9.61
N ASP A 141 -8.49 -2.49 -10.18
CA ASP A 141 -8.31 -2.22 -11.61
C ASP A 141 -9.00 -3.29 -12.49
N ARG A 142 -8.98 -4.55 -12.05
CA ARG A 142 -9.67 -5.64 -12.77
C ARG A 142 -11.18 -5.50 -12.71
N PHE A 143 -11.72 -5.11 -11.56
CA PHE A 143 -13.14 -4.80 -11.43
C PHE A 143 -13.53 -3.63 -12.33
N ASP A 144 -12.76 -2.54 -12.32
CA ASP A 144 -12.99 -1.36 -13.18
C ASP A 144 -12.91 -1.72 -14.66
N GLN A 145 -11.95 -2.56 -15.06
CA GLN A 145 -11.84 -3.07 -16.42
C GLN A 145 -13.08 -3.84 -16.86
N LEU A 146 -13.63 -4.71 -15.98
CA LEU A 146 -14.85 -5.46 -16.28
C LEU A 146 -16.06 -4.52 -16.37
N CYS A 147 -16.19 -3.57 -15.44
CA CYS A 147 -17.24 -2.56 -15.47
C CYS A 147 -17.19 -1.71 -16.74
N GLY A 148 -16.00 -1.32 -17.19
CA GLY A 148 -15.80 -0.57 -18.43
C GLY A 148 -16.16 -1.38 -19.69
N ASN A 149 -15.71 -2.63 -19.76
CA ASN A 149 -15.96 -3.50 -20.92
C ASN A 149 -17.44 -3.88 -21.09
N TYR A 150 -18.18 -3.97 -19.99
CA TYR A 150 -19.60 -4.37 -19.97
C TYR A 150 -20.50 -3.24 -19.45
N THR A 151 -20.10 -1.98 -19.69
CA THR A 151 -20.84 -0.83 -19.17
C THR A 151 -22.20 -0.65 -19.87
N VAL A 152 -23.22 -0.32 -19.07
CA VAL A 152 -24.54 0.13 -19.55
C VAL A 152 -24.72 1.65 -19.42
N GLN A 153 -23.62 2.37 -19.14
CA GLN A 153 -23.63 3.82 -19.01
C GLN A 153 -24.04 4.45 -20.34
N ARG A 154 -25.07 5.30 -20.29
CA ARG A 154 -25.53 6.07 -21.44
C ARG A 154 -24.92 7.46 -21.40
N CYS A 155 -24.78 8.09 -22.56
CA CYS A 155 -24.47 9.52 -22.63
C CYS A 155 -25.61 10.31 -21.98
N SER A 156 -25.27 11.19 -21.04
CA SER A 156 -26.18 12.13 -20.37
C SER A 156 -25.86 13.55 -20.77
#